data_AF-A0A7R8Z9Q3-F1
#
_entry.id   AF-A0A7R8Z9Q3-F1
#
_cell.length_a   1.000
_cell.length_b   1.000
_cell.length_c   1.000
_cell.angle_alpha   90.00
_cell.angle_beta   90.00
_cell.angle_gamma   90.00
#
_symmetry.space_group_name_H-M   'P 1'
#
loop_
_entity.id
_entity.type
_entity.pdbx_description
1 polymer ?
#
loop_
_entity_poly.entity_id
_entity_poly.type
_entity_poly.pdbx_seq_one_letter_code
_entity_poly.pdbx_strand_id
1 'polypeptide(L)'
;MAVWLLVLSDDCGQEHLTKCAQPLRVFTDNSEFGLVSTVEELVQICPDLNQGLHCIDRYTRRCMTEQQRFHFNHLYNGTNIVIHEICREGPYQTEFLRHAPCMQEVRTDYEECAKSYQQKIQKMTELRNTSDSATSNGGEAKLRTEYLRCSQTAVLMKCGEESAKFTENFLDRVASSLLQIHCDKYPQGSEKCAEIPNRATRDERERVKKETRDEIDREMRNKGHERQKERDNIDTREKKEKERRERKGKKETQEKERDDRGRKNRKVKKETQEKDRNDRGRKNRKGKKETQEKERDDRGRKNRKGKKETQEKERDDRGRKT
;
A
#
# COMPACT_ATOMS: atom_id res chain seq x y z
N MET A 1 27.54 24.99 45.79
CA MET A 1 27.01 24.40 44.54
C MET A 1 28.02 23.38 44.06
N ALA A 2 27.81 22.10 44.37
CA ALA A 2 28.65 21.02 43.85
C ALA A 2 28.13 20.66 42.46
N VAL A 3 28.88 21.03 41.43
CA VAL A 3 28.64 20.60 40.06
C VAL A 3 28.96 19.11 40.03
N TRP A 4 27.92 18.29 39.99
CA TRP A 4 28.04 16.88 39.61
C TRP A 4 28.46 16.86 38.15
N LEU A 5 29.77 16.72 37.92
CA LEU A 5 30.28 16.18 36.67
C LEU A 5 29.70 14.76 36.55
N LEU A 6 28.59 14.63 35.83
CA LEU A 6 28.21 13.36 35.23
C LEU A 6 29.34 13.00 34.27
N VAL A 7 30.30 12.23 34.78
CA VAL A 7 31.13 11.39 33.94
C VAL A 7 30.13 10.48 33.22
N LEU A 8 29.81 10.81 31.96
CA LEU A 8 29.31 9.83 31.01
C LEU A 8 30.45 8.84 30.85
N SER A 9 30.50 7.85 31.75
CA SER A 9 31.34 6.68 31.57
C SER A 9 30.82 5.99 30.32
N ASP A 10 31.52 6.19 29.23
CA ASP A 10 31.20 5.53 27.98
C ASP A 10 31.53 4.06 28.11
N ASP A 11 30.48 3.27 28.35
CA ASP A 11 30.57 1.83 28.43
C ASP A 11 30.85 1.28 27.02
N CYS A 12 32.14 1.30 26.64
CA CYS A 12 32.68 0.68 25.43
C CYS A 12 33.16 -0.76 25.71
N GLY A 13 32.63 -1.40 26.75
CA GLY A 13 32.89 -2.78 27.08
C GLY A 13 32.18 -3.75 26.13
N GLN A 14 32.73 -4.96 26.00
CA GLN A 14 32.10 -6.03 25.22
C GLN A 14 30.70 -6.39 25.74
N GLU A 15 30.48 -6.27 27.05
CA GLU A 15 29.18 -6.50 27.67
C GLU A 15 28.07 -5.62 27.06
N HIS A 16 28.38 -4.37 26.73
CA HIS A 16 27.42 -3.48 26.07
C HIS A 16 27.09 -3.94 24.66
N LEU A 17 28.09 -4.36 23.89
CA LEU A 17 27.87 -4.91 22.55
C LEU A 17 27.06 -6.20 22.60
N THR A 18 27.32 -7.09 23.56
CA THR A 18 26.53 -8.31 23.79
C THR A 18 25.07 -7.98 24.12
N LYS A 19 24.81 -6.96 24.96
CA LYS A 19 23.45 -6.50 25.26
C LYS A 19 22.75 -5.98 24.01
N CYS A 20 23.44 -5.21 23.16
CA CYS A 20 22.87 -4.74 21.89
C CYS A 20 22.49 -5.91 20.96
N ALA A 21 23.29 -6.98 20.96
CA ALA A 21 23.11 -8.13 20.07
C ALA A 21 22.09 -9.16 20.56
N GLN A 22 21.67 -9.10 21.83
CA GLN A 22 20.78 -10.08 22.44
C GLN A 22 19.48 -10.33 21.65
N PRO A 23 18.74 -9.30 21.17
CA PRO A 23 17.49 -9.54 20.43
C PRO A 23 17.68 -10.30 19.11
N LEU A 24 18.87 -10.20 18.51
CA LEU A 24 19.18 -10.79 17.21
C LEU A 24 19.35 -12.31 17.29
N ARG A 25 19.50 -12.86 18.51
CA ARG A 25 19.72 -14.28 18.75
C ARG A 25 18.60 -15.17 18.23
N VAL A 26 17.39 -14.66 18.09
CA VAL A 26 16.29 -15.39 17.43
C VAL A 26 16.60 -15.81 15.99
N PHE A 27 17.47 -15.08 15.29
CA PHE A 27 17.91 -15.41 13.93
C PHE A 27 19.34 -15.92 13.88
N THR A 28 20.17 -15.52 14.83
CA THR A 28 21.59 -15.89 14.85
C THR A 28 21.89 -17.08 15.76
N ASP A 29 21.00 -17.53 16.64
CA ASP A 29 21.28 -18.64 17.56
C ASP A 29 20.53 -19.89 17.10
N ASN A 30 21.25 -21.00 16.95
CA ASN A 30 20.70 -22.22 16.35
C ASN A 30 19.59 -22.88 17.18
N SER A 31 19.55 -22.63 18.49
CA SER A 31 18.49 -23.10 19.38
C SER A 31 17.24 -22.21 19.38
N GLU A 32 17.40 -20.94 18.99
CA GLU A 32 16.31 -19.96 18.89
C GLU A 32 15.86 -19.76 17.44
N PHE A 33 16.59 -20.37 16.50
CA PHE A 33 16.30 -20.32 15.08
C PHE A 33 14.96 -20.98 14.76
N GLY A 34 14.13 -20.29 13.97
CA GLY A 34 12.80 -20.79 13.58
C GLY A 34 11.72 -20.60 14.66
N LEU A 35 11.99 -19.81 15.71
CA LEU A 35 10.96 -19.39 16.67
C LEU A 35 9.95 -18.37 16.10
N VAL A 36 10.22 -17.83 14.91
CA VAL A 36 9.34 -16.88 14.23
C VAL A 36 8.91 -17.49 12.90
N SER A 37 7.62 -17.80 12.77
CA SER A 37 7.03 -18.40 11.57
C SER A 37 5.78 -17.68 11.07
N THR A 38 5.34 -16.63 11.76
CA THR A 38 4.14 -15.86 11.41
C THR A 38 4.39 -14.36 11.31
N VAL A 39 3.49 -13.65 10.62
CA VAL A 39 3.53 -12.18 10.53
C VAL A 39 3.32 -11.56 11.91
N GLU A 40 2.44 -12.15 12.73
CA GLU A 40 2.12 -11.68 14.07
C GLU A 40 3.34 -11.72 14.99
N GLU A 41 4.11 -12.80 14.93
CA GLU A 41 5.38 -12.92 15.66
C GLU A 41 6.43 -11.92 15.14
N LEU A 42 6.52 -11.72 13.83
CA LEU A 42 7.40 -10.69 13.25
C LEU A 42 7.06 -9.29 13.77
N VAL A 43 5.78 -8.93 13.81
CA VAL A 43 5.33 -7.63 14.33
C VAL A 43 5.74 -7.42 15.79
N GLN A 44 5.74 -8.49 16.60
CA GLN A 44 6.14 -8.41 18.00
C GLN A 44 7.65 -8.24 18.19
N ILE A 45 8.47 -8.95 17.39
CA ILE A 45 9.93 -9.00 17.60
C ILE A 45 10.71 -7.92 16.84
N CYS A 46 10.17 -7.42 15.72
CA CYS A 46 10.84 -6.42 14.90
C CYS A 46 11.19 -5.11 15.61
N PRO A 47 10.40 -4.58 16.57
CA PRO A 47 10.82 -3.44 17.38
C PRO A 47 12.14 -3.69 18.12
N ASP A 48 12.28 -4.84 18.78
CA ASP A 48 13.47 -5.21 19.56
C ASP A 48 14.69 -5.42 18.65
N LEU A 49 14.49 -6.06 17.50
CA LEU A 49 15.53 -6.27 16.50
C LEU A 49 16.08 -4.95 15.95
N ASN A 50 15.18 -4.04 15.55
CA ASN A 50 15.58 -2.73 15.05
C ASN A 50 16.25 -1.90 16.16
N GLN A 51 15.79 -2.02 17.40
CA GLN A 51 16.45 -1.38 18.54
C GLN A 51 17.88 -1.91 18.75
N GLY A 52 18.07 -3.23 18.66
CA GLY A 52 19.38 -3.87 18.71
C GLY A 52 20.31 -3.39 17.59
N LEU A 53 19.81 -3.33 16.35
CA LEU A 53 20.54 -2.77 15.20
C LEU A 53 20.99 -1.32 15.45
N HIS A 54 20.08 -0.47 15.95
CA HIS A 54 20.41 0.92 16.30
C HIS A 54 21.37 1.05 17.49
N CYS A 55 21.36 0.08 18.42
CA CYS A 55 22.31 0.01 19.53
C CYS A 55 23.72 -0.29 18.99
N ILE A 56 23.85 -1.29 18.11
CA ILE A 56 25.11 -1.67 17.47
C ILE A 56 25.66 -0.54 16.58
N ASP A 57 24.83 0.11 15.77
CA ASP A 57 25.27 1.25 14.95
C ASP A 57 25.81 2.40 15.81
N ARG A 58 25.16 2.71 16.94
CA ARG A 58 25.66 3.73 17.88
C ARG A 58 26.94 3.30 18.58
N TYR A 59 27.01 2.06 19.04
CA TYR A 59 28.22 1.51 19.68
C TYR A 59 29.41 1.58 18.73
N THR A 60 29.27 1.09 17.49
CA THR A 60 30.36 1.05 16.52
C THR A 60 30.82 2.45 16.10
N ARG A 61 29.95 3.46 16.09
CA ARG A 61 30.35 4.86 15.84
C ARG A 61 31.10 5.50 17.00
N ARG A 62 30.81 5.07 18.23
CA ARG A 62 31.34 5.70 19.45
C ARG A 62 32.61 5.01 19.96
N CYS A 63 32.62 3.69 19.94
CA CYS A 63 33.59 2.86 20.64
C CYS A 63 34.63 2.22 19.70
N MET A 64 34.44 2.31 18.39
CA MET A 64 35.37 1.73 17.41
C MET A 64 36.06 2.81 16.58
N THR A 65 37.30 2.53 16.20
CA THR A 65 38.01 3.29 15.16
C THR A 65 37.38 3.07 13.79
N GLU A 66 37.70 3.91 12.81
CA GLU A 66 37.20 3.77 11.42
C GLU A 66 37.49 2.37 10.84
N GLN A 67 38.69 1.84 11.09
CA GLN A 67 39.09 0.51 10.60
C GLN A 67 38.34 -0.61 11.31
N GLN A 68 38.22 -0.54 12.64
CA GLN A 68 37.45 -1.52 13.42
C GLN A 68 35.97 -1.52 13.03
N ARG A 69 35.38 -0.33 12.83
CA ARG A 69 34.00 -0.17 12.37
C ARG A 69 33.81 -0.71 10.97
N PHE A 70 34.74 -0.44 10.05
CA PHE A 70 34.68 -0.98 8.69
C PHE A 70 34.69 -2.52 8.71
N HIS A 71 35.60 -3.11 9.50
CA HIS A 71 35.68 -4.56 9.68
C HIS A 71 34.41 -5.13 10.30
N PHE A 72 33.95 -4.56 11.42
CA PHE A 72 32.73 -5.01 12.09
C PHE A 72 31.51 -4.93 11.15
N ASN A 73 31.34 -3.81 10.45
CA ASN A 73 30.23 -3.64 9.52
C ASN A 73 30.27 -4.66 8.39
N HIS A 74 31.45 -5.03 7.89
CA HIS A 74 31.56 -6.08 6.88
C HIS A 74 31.01 -7.44 7.38
N LEU A 75 31.33 -7.80 8.62
CA LEU A 75 30.87 -9.05 9.25
C LEU A 75 29.38 -9.04 9.59
N TYR A 76 28.89 -7.87 9.98
CA TYR A 76 27.54 -7.68 10.47
C TYR A 76 26.53 -7.33 9.35
N ASN A 77 27.01 -6.94 8.18
CA ASN A 77 26.17 -6.44 7.08
C ASN A 77 25.09 -7.44 6.65
N GLY A 78 25.43 -8.72 6.51
CA GLY A 78 24.48 -9.77 6.10
C GLY A 78 23.29 -9.86 7.05
N THR A 79 23.56 -9.89 8.35
CA THR A 79 22.54 -9.95 9.40
C THR A 79 21.69 -8.67 9.44
N ASN A 80 22.32 -7.50 9.29
CA ASN A 80 21.60 -6.22 9.23
C ASN A 80 20.61 -6.18 8.05
N ILE A 81 21.05 -6.59 6.86
CA ILE A 81 20.21 -6.65 5.66
C ILE A 81 19.03 -7.60 5.87
N VAL A 82 19.30 -8.84 6.31
CA VAL A 82 18.26 -9.86 6.51
C VAL A 82 17.18 -9.38 7.48
N ILE A 83 17.58 -8.77 8.61
CA ILE A 83 16.62 -8.26 9.60
C ILE A 83 15.78 -7.11 9.01
N HIS A 84 16.41 -6.17 8.28
CA HIS A 84 15.66 -5.10 7.64
C HIS A 84 14.70 -5.61 6.54
N GLU A 85 15.08 -6.64 5.78
CA GLU A 85 14.24 -7.25 4.75
C GLU A 85 13.08 -8.06 5.34
N ILE A 86 13.29 -8.74 6.47
CA ILE A 86 12.26 -9.52 7.17
C ILE A 86 11.29 -8.62 7.94
N CYS A 87 11.79 -7.52 8.53
CA CYS A 87 10.96 -6.60 9.31
C CYS A 87 10.19 -5.56 8.49
N ARG A 88 10.27 -5.63 7.16
CA ARG A 88 9.50 -4.78 6.25
C ARG A 88 8.64 -5.64 5.37
N GLU A 89 7.39 -5.22 5.17
CA GLU A 89 6.51 -5.86 4.20
C GLU A 89 7.15 -5.82 2.81
N GLY A 90 7.26 -6.99 2.19
CA GLY A 90 7.96 -7.11 0.92
C GLY A 90 8.15 -8.55 0.47
N PRO A 91 8.69 -8.77 -0.75
CA PRO A 91 8.84 -10.09 -1.34
C PRO A 91 9.73 -11.02 -0.51
N TYR A 92 10.78 -10.48 0.12
CA TYR A 92 11.68 -11.28 0.96
C TYR A 92 11.00 -11.76 2.25
N GLN A 93 10.22 -10.90 2.92
CA GLN A 93 9.43 -11.30 4.08
C GLN A 93 8.42 -12.40 3.73
N THR A 94 7.70 -12.25 2.60
CA THR A 94 6.76 -13.27 2.13
C THR A 94 7.46 -14.60 1.87
N GLU A 95 8.63 -14.57 1.22
CA GLU A 95 9.42 -15.77 0.95
C GLU A 95 9.95 -16.41 2.24
N PHE A 96 10.42 -15.60 3.19
CA PHE A 96 10.83 -16.07 4.51
C PHE A 96 9.69 -16.79 5.23
N LEU A 97 8.52 -16.16 5.32
CA LEU A 97 7.34 -16.72 5.99
C LEU A 97 6.83 -18.00 5.32
N ARG A 98 6.99 -18.12 3.99
CA ARG A 98 6.67 -19.33 3.25
C ARG A 98 7.54 -20.52 3.69
N HIS A 99 8.79 -20.29 4.06
CA HIS A 99 9.74 -21.34 4.46
C HIS A 99 9.92 -21.47 5.98
N ALA A 100 9.49 -20.49 6.76
CA ALA A 100 9.67 -20.46 8.21
C ALA A 100 9.05 -21.65 8.97
N PRO A 101 7.84 -22.16 8.63
CA PRO A 101 7.29 -23.35 9.28
C PRO A 101 8.21 -24.58 9.15
N CYS A 102 8.86 -24.74 8.00
CA CYS A 102 9.84 -25.81 7.82
C CYS A 102 11.08 -25.58 8.70
N MET A 103 11.61 -24.36 8.75
CA MET A 103 12.76 -24.04 9.60
C MET A 103 12.48 -24.32 11.07
N GLN A 104 11.23 -24.19 11.51
CA GLN A 104 10.76 -24.58 12.85
C GLN A 104 10.73 -26.10 13.04
N GLU A 105 10.33 -26.86 12.01
CA GLU A 105 10.29 -28.33 12.02
C GLU A 105 11.68 -28.96 12.11
N VAL A 106 12.68 -28.38 11.44
CA VAL A 106 14.07 -28.87 11.44
C VAL A 106 14.93 -28.30 12.58
N ARG A 107 14.33 -27.59 13.56
CA ARG A 107 15.08 -26.89 14.62
C ARG A 107 16.05 -27.81 15.36
N THR A 108 15.62 -29.03 15.70
CA THR A 108 16.47 -29.99 16.40
C THR A 108 17.66 -30.43 15.55
N ASP A 109 17.49 -30.54 14.24
CA ASP A 109 18.58 -30.89 13.32
C ASP A 109 19.60 -29.75 13.24
N TYR A 110 19.16 -28.49 13.22
CA TYR A 110 20.07 -27.34 13.31
C TYR A 110 20.86 -27.32 14.60
N GLU A 111 20.23 -27.61 15.74
CA GLU A 111 20.93 -27.72 17.03
C GLU A 111 22.01 -28.80 16.98
N GLU A 112 21.76 -29.95 16.34
CA GLU A 112 22.76 -31.02 16.17
C GLU A 112 23.90 -30.58 15.25
N CYS A 113 23.59 -29.96 14.11
CA CYS A 113 24.59 -29.41 13.20
C CYS A 113 25.47 -28.36 13.91
N ALA A 114 24.86 -27.48 14.70
CA ALA A 114 25.55 -26.45 15.47
C ALA A 114 26.42 -27.04 16.59
N LYS A 115 25.94 -28.03 17.34
CA LYS A 115 26.71 -28.75 18.36
C LYS A 115 27.95 -29.40 17.77
N SER A 116 27.81 -30.10 16.63
CA SER A 116 28.92 -30.72 15.91
C SER A 116 29.96 -29.68 15.47
N TYR A 117 29.51 -28.54 14.94
CA TYR A 117 30.36 -27.42 14.55
C TYR A 117 31.13 -26.85 15.76
N GLN A 118 30.44 -26.55 16.86
CA GLN A 118 31.04 -26.01 18.08
C GLN A 118 32.10 -26.94 18.67
N GLN A 119 31.83 -28.24 18.75
CA GLN A 119 32.79 -29.24 19.25
C GLN A 119 34.06 -29.27 18.39
N LYS A 120 33.91 -29.24 17.06
CA LYS A 120 35.06 -29.25 16.13
C LYS A 120 35.88 -27.97 16.22
N ILE A 121 35.24 -26.81 16.36
CA ILE A 121 35.93 -25.53 16.56
C ILE A 121 36.67 -25.48 17.90
N GLN A 122 36.06 -25.97 18.98
CA GLN A 122 36.70 -26.04 20.30
C GLN A 122 37.96 -26.92 20.24
N LYS A 123 37.84 -28.13 19.67
CA LYS A 123 38.97 -29.04 19.49
C LYS A 123 40.07 -28.43 18.61
N MET A 124 39.71 -27.74 17.53
CA MET A 124 40.67 -27.05 16.66
C MET A 124 41.41 -25.93 17.39
N THR A 125 40.72 -25.20 18.27
CA THR A 125 41.29 -24.13 19.08
C THR A 125 42.23 -24.69 20.15
N GLU A 126 41.87 -25.79 20.80
CA GLU A 126 42.72 -26.49 21.77
C GLU A 126 44.01 -26.99 21.12
N LEU A 127 43.92 -27.62 19.95
CA LEU A 127 45.08 -28.13 19.19
C LEU A 127 46.02 -27.00 18.74
N ARG A 128 45.48 -25.81 18.43
CA ARG A 128 46.30 -24.62 18.12
C ARG A 128 47.03 -24.06 19.34
N ASN A 129 46.44 -24.18 20.54
CA ASN A 129 47.09 -23.71 21.77
C ASN A 129 48.23 -24.62 22.24
N THR A 130 48.23 -25.89 21.82
CA THR A 130 49.27 -26.87 22.17
C THR A 130 50.40 -27.00 21.15
N SER A 131 50.25 -26.42 19.95
CA SER A 131 51.18 -26.58 18.84
C SER A 131 51.66 -25.23 18.34
N ASP A 132 52.97 -24.93 18.43
CA ASP A 132 53.63 -23.74 17.84
C ASP A 132 53.61 -23.70 16.29
N SER A 133 52.78 -24.52 15.64
CA SER A 133 52.75 -24.68 14.19
C SER A 133 51.73 -23.75 13.53
N ALA A 134 52.27 -22.69 12.93
CA ALA A 134 51.61 -21.68 12.12
C ALA A 134 51.07 -22.20 10.76
N THR A 135 50.33 -23.31 10.73
CA THR A 135 49.75 -23.80 9.47
C THR A 135 48.42 -24.53 9.68
N SER A 136 47.32 -23.78 9.79
CA SER A 136 46.00 -24.28 9.38
C SER A 136 45.07 -23.08 9.13
N ASN A 137 45.29 -22.39 8.02
CA ASN A 137 44.50 -21.21 7.63
C ASN A 137 43.18 -21.55 6.93
N GLY A 138 42.83 -22.85 6.80
CA GLY A 138 41.61 -23.31 6.10
C GLY A 138 40.63 -24.12 6.94
N GLY A 139 40.94 -24.38 8.21
CA GLY A 139 40.13 -25.24 9.08
C GLY A 139 38.74 -24.65 9.39
N GLU A 140 38.68 -23.37 9.75
CA GLU A 140 37.44 -22.69 10.14
C GLU A 140 36.46 -22.55 8.96
N ALA A 141 36.97 -22.14 7.79
CA ALA A 141 36.16 -22.05 6.58
C ALA A 141 35.58 -23.42 6.18
N LYS A 142 36.36 -24.49 6.31
CA LYS A 142 35.89 -25.86 6.05
C LYS A 142 34.80 -26.29 7.02
N LEU A 143 34.96 -25.98 8.32
CA LEU A 143 33.95 -26.29 9.34
C LEU A 143 32.66 -25.50 9.12
N ARG A 144 32.75 -24.24 8.68
CA ARG A 144 31.59 -23.44 8.27
C ARG A 144 30.83 -24.11 7.12
N THR A 145 31.53 -24.47 6.04
CA THR A 145 30.90 -25.13 4.89
C THR A 145 30.24 -26.44 5.30
N GLU A 146 30.86 -27.20 6.21
CA GLU A 146 30.27 -28.44 6.74
C GLU A 146 28.97 -28.18 7.52
N TYR A 147 28.95 -27.15 8.38
CA TYR A 147 27.75 -26.74 9.12
C TYR A 147 26.60 -26.31 8.18
N LEU A 148 26.89 -25.48 7.18
CA LEU A 148 25.87 -25.04 6.21
C LEU A 148 25.30 -26.23 5.44
N ARG A 149 26.15 -27.17 5.01
CA ARG A 149 25.72 -28.37 4.30
C ARG A 149 24.89 -29.31 5.18
N CYS A 150 25.26 -29.47 6.45
CA CYS A 150 24.48 -30.25 7.42
C CYS A 150 23.06 -29.67 7.54
N SER A 151 22.97 -28.36 7.74
CA SER A 151 21.70 -27.65 7.92
C SER A 151 20.83 -27.71 6.65
N GLN A 152 21.43 -27.52 5.48
CA GLN A 152 20.73 -27.66 4.20
C GLN A 152 20.20 -29.09 3.98
N THR A 153 21.00 -30.11 4.33
CA THR A 153 20.61 -31.52 4.16
C THR A 153 19.41 -31.85 5.04
N ALA A 154 19.37 -31.35 6.28
CA ALA A 154 18.23 -31.54 7.17
C ALA A 154 16.92 -31.01 6.54
N VAL A 155 16.97 -29.80 5.98
CA VAL A 155 15.82 -29.20 5.29
C VAL A 155 15.46 -29.95 4.02
N LEU A 156 16.45 -30.36 3.22
CA LEU A 156 16.21 -31.11 1.99
C LEU A 156 15.43 -32.40 2.27
N MET A 157 15.81 -33.11 3.33
CA MET A 157 15.20 -34.39 3.70
C MET A 157 13.77 -34.24 4.24
N LYS A 158 13.46 -33.15 4.96
CA LYS A 158 12.13 -32.96 5.57
C LYS A 158 11.17 -32.13 4.70
N CYS A 159 11.67 -31.11 4.03
CA CYS A 159 10.85 -30.07 3.41
C CYS A 159 11.07 -29.87 1.91
N GLY A 160 12.04 -30.58 1.33
CA GLY A 160 12.34 -30.52 -0.10
C GLY A 160 13.30 -29.40 -0.53
N GLU A 161 13.58 -29.39 -1.83
CA GLU A 161 14.70 -28.66 -2.43
C GLU A 161 14.56 -27.13 -2.34
N GLU A 162 13.34 -26.60 -2.51
CA GLU A 162 13.10 -25.16 -2.49
C GLU A 162 13.40 -24.56 -1.10
N SER A 163 12.88 -25.19 -0.04
CA SER A 163 13.16 -24.80 1.34
C SER A 163 14.64 -24.96 1.69
N ALA A 164 15.30 -26.01 1.17
CA ALA A 164 16.72 -26.24 1.41
C ALA A 164 17.58 -25.13 0.79
N LYS A 165 17.25 -24.72 -0.43
CA LYS A 165 17.93 -23.62 -1.12
C LYS A 165 17.67 -22.28 -0.46
N PHE A 166 16.44 -22.00 -0.03
CA PHE A 166 16.13 -20.80 0.73
C PHE A 166 16.96 -20.75 2.03
N THR A 167 16.93 -21.84 2.80
CA THR A 167 17.65 -21.98 4.07
C THR A 167 19.15 -21.80 3.91
N GLU A 168 19.77 -22.40 2.90
CA GLU A 168 21.21 -22.24 2.63
C GLU A 168 21.57 -20.76 2.45
N ASN A 169 20.82 -20.04 1.61
CA ASN A 169 21.05 -18.61 1.38
C ASN A 169 20.79 -17.77 2.63
N PHE A 170 19.77 -18.13 3.40
CA PHE A 170 19.46 -17.46 4.66
C PHE A 170 20.61 -17.66 5.68
N LEU A 171 21.02 -18.91 5.90
CA LEU A 171 22.07 -19.24 6.86
C LEU A 171 23.43 -18.69 6.43
N ASP A 172 23.76 -18.63 5.14
CA ASP A 172 25.02 -18.02 4.69
C ASP A 172 25.09 -16.52 5.04
N ARG A 173 23.98 -15.80 4.85
CA ARG A 173 23.86 -14.36 5.18
C ARG A 173 23.95 -14.10 6.68
N VAL A 174 23.32 -14.93 7.51
CA VAL A 174 23.28 -14.75 8.97
C VAL A 174 24.48 -15.37 9.69
N ALA A 175 25.02 -16.48 9.19
CA ALA A 175 26.20 -17.14 9.76
C ALA A 175 27.48 -16.30 9.60
N SER A 176 27.49 -15.30 8.71
CA SER A 176 28.60 -14.35 8.57
C SER A 176 28.89 -13.58 9.88
N SER A 177 27.90 -13.41 10.77
CA SER A 177 28.09 -12.80 12.10
C SER A 177 28.41 -13.79 13.24
N LEU A 178 28.12 -15.09 13.07
CA LEU A 178 28.20 -16.11 14.11
C LEU A 178 29.60 -16.68 14.31
N LEU A 179 30.39 -16.75 13.24
CA LEU A 179 31.66 -17.46 13.22
C LEU A 179 32.78 -16.69 13.94
N GLN A 180 32.56 -15.39 14.18
CA GLN A 180 33.57 -14.47 14.71
C GLN A 180 33.33 -14.04 16.16
N ILE A 181 32.20 -14.45 16.77
CA ILE A 181 31.97 -14.31 18.23
C ILE A 181 33.04 -15.09 19.02
N HIS A 182 33.69 -16.09 18.40
CA HIS A 182 34.85 -16.77 18.96
C HIS A 182 36.16 -15.95 18.98
N CYS A 183 36.17 -14.72 18.47
CA CYS A 183 37.33 -13.83 18.60
C CYS A 183 37.45 -13.16 19.98
N ASP A 184 36.47 -13.33 20.88
CA ASP A 184 36.49 -12.78 22.24
C ASP A 184 37.61 -13.35 23.14
N LYS A 185 38.32 -14.38 22.70
CA LYS A 185 39.51 -14.91 23.39
C LYS A 185 40.83 -14.29 22.95
N TYR A 186 40.87 -13.39 21.96
CA TYR A 186 42.12 -12.82 21.48
C TYR A 186 42.31 -11.39 22.00
N PRO A 187 43.46 -11.08 22.64
CA PRO A 187 43.75 -9.73 23.07
C PRO A 187 43.83 -8.80 21.86
N GLN A 188 43.31 -7.58 22.04
CA GLN A 188 43.35 -6.52 21.05
C GLN A 188 44.79 -6.31 20.57
N GLY A 189 45.03 -6.45 19.27
CA GLY A 189 46.34 -6.23 18.64
C GLY A 189 47.02 -7.45 18.03
N SER A 190 46.44 -8.66 18.09
CA SER A 190 46.97 -9.77 17.28
C SER A 190 46.53 -9.64 15.82
N GLU A 191 47.45 -9.77 14.88
CA GLU A 191 47.18 -9.83 13.43
C GLU A 191 46.27 -11.02 13.02
N LYS A 192 45.75 -11.79 13.97
CA LYS A 192 44.89 -12.97 13.77
C LYS A 192 43.40 -12.67 13.85
N CYS A 193 43.03 -11.40 13.65
CA CYS A 193 41.72 -10.99 13.08
C CYS A 193 41.88 -10.31 11.71
N ALA A 194 43.09 -10.29 11.13
CA ALA A 194 43.32 -10.10 9.71
C ALA A 194 43.51 -11.52 9.11
N GLU A 195 42.86 -11.95 8.04
CA GLU A 195 42.85 -11.31 6.73
C GLU A 195 41.50 -11.56 6.01
N ILE A 196 40.69 -10.51 5.89
CA ILE A 196 40.05 -10.17 4.61
C ILE A 196 40.95 -9.07 4.05
N PRO A 197 41.36 -9.07 2.76
CA PRO A 197 42.57 -8.39 2.28
C PRO A 197 42.74 -7.01 2.91
N ASN A 198 43.66 -6.91 3.87
CA ASN A 198 43.82 -5.70 4.67
C ASN A 198 44.72 -4.74 3.90
N ARG A 199 44.14 -4.20 2.84
CA ARG A 199 44.29 -2.87 2.27
C ARG A 199 43.20 -2.85 1.20
N ALA A 200 42.00 -2.41 1.57
CA ALA A 200 41.19 -1.74 0.58
C ALA A 200 42.07 -0.60 0.07
N THR A 201 42.68 -0.81 -1.09
CA THR A 201 43.43 0.20 -1.82
C THR A 201 42.56 1.45 -1.91
N ARG A 202 43.16 2.63 -2.13
CA ARG A 202 42.36 3.83 -2.38
C ARG A 202 41.27 3.54 -3.42
N ASP A 203 41.60 2.71 -4.41
CA ASP A 203 40.71 2.29 -5.49
C ASP A 203 39.57 1.35 -5.04
N GLU A 204 39.77 0.47 -4.06
CA GLU A 204 38.68 -0.35 -3.51
C GLU A 204 37.75 0.46 -2.61
N ARG A 205 38.28 1.39 -1.81
CA ARG A 205 37.44 2.32 -1.04
C ARG A 205 36.62 3.22 -1.96
N GLU A 206 37.22 3.69 -3.05
CA GLU A 206 36.51 4.47 -4.06
C GLU A 206 35.53 3.62 -4.88
N ARG A 207 35.81 2.33 -5.13
CA ARG A 207 34.84 1.40 -5.73
C ARG A 207 33.63 1.18 -4.85
N VAL A 208 33.83 0.86 -3.56
CA VAL A 208 32.72 0.66 -2.62
C VAL A 208 31.92 1.96 -2.47
N LYS A 209 32.57 3.11 -2.32
CA LYS A 209 31.87 4.42 -2.30
C LYS A 209 31.07 4.67 -3.59
N LYS A 210 31.62 4.29 -4.73
CA LYS A 210 30.96 4.43 -6.03
C LYS A 210 29.76 3.50 -6.14
N GLU A 211 29.90 2.23 -5.76
CA GLU A 211 28.80 1.26 -5.74
C GLU A 211 27.68 1.70 -4.80
N THR A 212 28.02 2.19 -3.60
CA THR A 212 27.04 2.75 -2.67
C THR A 212 26.36 3.99 -3.24
N ARG A 213 27.11 4.89 -3.92
CA ARG A 213 26.52 6.07 -4.59
C ARG A 213 25.60 5.65 -5.74
N ASP A 214 26.02 4.70 -6.56
CA ASP A 214 25.26 4.21 -7.72
C ASP A 214 23.96 3.52 -7.27
N GLU A 215 23.99 2.83 -6.12
CA GLU A 215 22.83 2.22 -5.48
C GLU A 215 21.86 3.27 -4.93
N ILE A 216 22.35 4.28 -4.19
CA ILE A 216 21.55 5.41 -3.72
C ILE A 216 20.92 6.16 -4.92
N ASP A 217 21.67 6.39 -5.98
CA ASP A 217 21.17 7.03 -7.20
C ASP A 217 20.11 6.18 -7.90
N ARG A 218 20.26 4.84 -7.88
CA ARG A 218 19.25 3.91 -8.42
C ARG A 218 17.96 3.97 -7.60
N GLU A 219 18.05 3.99 -6.28
CA GLU A 219 16.88 4.16 -5.41
C GLU A 219 16.19 5.51 -5.63
N MET A 220 16.96 6.60 -5.74
CA MET A 220 16.42 7.94 -5.95
C MET A 220 15.72 8.05 -7.32
N ARG A 221 16.26 7.41 -8.37
CA ARG A 221 15.60 7.30 -9.68
C ARG A 221 14.29 6.50 -9.60
N ASN A 222 14.29 5.35 -8.91
CA ASN A 222 13.08 4.55 -8.73
C ASN A 222 11.99 5.33 -7.98
N LYS A 223 12.35 6.01 -6.88
CA LYS A 223 11.44 6.92 -6.15
C LYS A 223 10.95 8.07 -7.03
N GLY A 224 11.77 8.56 -7.95
CA GLY A 224 11.39 9.56 -8.95
C GLY A 224 10.33 9.04 -9.93
N HIS A 225 10.52 7.83 -10.46
CA HIS A 225 9.55 7.17 -11.34
C HIS A 225 8.22 6.88 -10.64
N GLU A 226 8.25 6.47 -9.38
CA GLU A 226 7.03 6.29 -8.57
C GLU A 226 6.26 7.60 -8.40
N ARG A 227 6.94 8.69 -8.02
CA ARG A 227 6.32 10.02 -7.91
C ARG A 227 5.76 10.52 -9.23
N GLN A 228 6.41 10.21 -10.35
CA GLN A 228 5.90 10.58 -11.68
C GLN A 228 4.64 9.80 -12.03
N LYS A 229 4.63 8.47 -11.81
CA LYS A 229 3.43 7.64 -11.99
C LYS A 229 2.26 8.14 -11.14
N GLU A 230 2.55 8.58 -9.92
CA GLU A 230 1.54 9.15 -9.03
C GLU A 230 0.96 10.46 -9.58
N ARG A 231 1.79 11.38 -10.08
CA ARG A 231 1.33 12.61 -10.77
C ARG A 231 0.49 12.29 -12.01
N ASP A 232 0.96 11.40 -12.87
CA ASP A 232 0.24 11.04 -14.10
C ASP A 232 -1.14 10.41 -13.78
N ASN A 233 -1.23 9.65 -12.69
CA ASN A 233 -2.50 9.11 -12.19
C ASN A 233 -3.43 10.20 -11.67
N ILE A 234 -2.90 11.21 -10.95
CA ILE A 234 -3.67 12.37 -10.48
C ILE A 234 -4.19 13.16 -11.68
N ASP A 235 -3.33 13.52 -12.64
CA ASP A 235 -3.72 14.26 -13.86
C ASP A 235 -4.78 13.51 -14.66
N THR A 236 -4.64 12.19 -14.79
CA THR A 236 -5.64 11.34 -15.45
C THR A 236 -6.99 11.36 -14.71
N ARG A 237 -6.97 11.36 -13.38
CA ARG A 237 -8.17 11.40 -12.55
C ARG A 237 -8.86 12.76 -12.67
N GLU A 238 -8.11 13.86 -12.62
CA GLU A 238 -8.62 15.21 -12.80
C GLU A 238 -9.22 15.41 -14.19
N LYS A 239 -8.54 14.91 -15.25
CA LYS A 239 -9.06 14.96 -16.62
C LYS A 239 -10.38 14.21 -16.76
N LYS A 240 -10.48 13.00 -16.20
CA LYS A 240 -11.74 12.22 -16.17
C LYS A 240 -12.85 12.93 -15.40
N GLU A 241 -12.52 13.63 -14.31
CA GLU A 241 -13.49 14.39 -13.54
C GLU A 241 -13.98 15.62 -14.30
N LYS A 242 -13.09 16.35 -14.98
CA LYS A 242 -13.43 17.47 -15.85
C LYS A 242 -14.37 17.05 -16.99
N GLU A 243 -14.05 15.96 -17.68
CA GLU A 243 -14.94 15.40 -18.71
C GLU A 243 -16.32 15.01 -18.17
N ARG A 244 -16.39 14.44 -16.96
CA ARG A 244 -17.66 14.14 -16.29
C ARG A 244 -18.45 15.41 -15.98
N ARG A 245 -17.80 16.47 -15.50
CA ARG A 245 -18.45 17.78 -15.23
C ARG A 245 -18.98 18.41 -16.52
N GLU A 246 -18.21 18.37 -17.60
CA GLU A 246 -18.66 18.87 -18.92
C GLU A 246 -19.84 18.08 -19.48
N ARG A 247 -19.83 16.75 -19.37
CA ARG A 247 -20.97 15.90 -19.78
C ARG A 247 -22.21 16.18 -18.94
N LYS A 248 -22.07 16.37 -17.62
CA LYS A 248 -23.18 16.77 -16.74
C LYS A 248 -23.74 18.13 -17.14
N GLY A 249 -22.88 19.13 -17.35
CA GLY A 249 -23.29 20.46 -17.79
C GLY A 249 -24.06 20.43 -19.13
N LYS A 250 -23.56 19.68 -20.12
CA LYS A 250 -24.27 19.48 -21.40
C LYS A 250 -25.64 18.82 -21.21
N LYS A 251 -25.76 17.84 -20.31
CA LYS A 251 -27.02 17.15 -20.03
C LYS A 251 -28.03 18.08 -19.35
N GLU A 252 -27.60 18.87 -18.37
CA GLU A 252 -28.45 19.87 -17.70
C GLU A 252 -28.93 20.96 -18.66
N THR A 253 -28.08 21.43 -19.57
CA THR A 253 -28.48 22.41 -20.60
C THR A 253 -29.54 21.84 -21.54
N GLN A 254 -29.38 20.58 -22.00
CA GLN A 254 -30.38 19.92 -22.83
C GLN A 254 -31.72 19.71 -22.11
N GLU A 255 -31.69 19.42 -20.81
CA GLU A 255 -32.90 19.25 -20.00
C GLU A 255 -33.64 20.58 -19.84
N LYS A 256 -32.94 21.67 -19.53
CA LYS A 256 -33.51 23.02 -19.48
C LYS A 256 -34.15 23.44 -20.81
N GLU A 257 -33.49 23.19 -21.94
CA GLU A 257 -34.07 23.48 -23.26
C GLU A 257 -35.34 22.68 -23.56
N ARG A 258 -35.40 21.41 -23.14
CA ARG A 258 -36.59 20.56 -23.29
C ARG A 258 -37.73 21.07 -22.43
N ASP A 259 -37.46 21.46 -21.20
CA ASP A 259 -38.45 22.01 -20.28
C ASP A 259 -39.03 23.34 -20.79
N ASP A 260 -38.18 24.23 -21.31
CA ASP A 260 -38.61 25.50 -21.89
C ASP A 260 -39.47 25.29 -23.15
N ARG A 261 -39.11 24.34 -24.02
CA ARG A 261 -39.98 23.95 -25.16
C ARG A 261 -41.30 23.37 -24.66
N GLY A 262 -41.28 22.52 -23.64
CA GLY A 262 -42.48 21.95 -23.03
C GLY A 262 -43.41 23.02 -22.47
N ARG A 263 -42.85 24.03 -21.80
CA ARG A 263 -43.59 25.17 -21.24
C ARG A 263 -44.21 26.04 -22.34
N LYS A 264 -43.45 26.34 -23.42
CA LYS A 264 -43.96 27.07 -24.60
C LYS A 264 -45.12 26.32 -25.27
N ASN A 265 -44.97 25.01 -25.51
CA ASN A 265 -46.03 24.19 -26.11
C ASN A 265 -47.30 24.13 -25.25
N ARG A 266 -47.17 24.00 -23.92
CA ARG A 266 -48.33 24.04 -23.01
C ARG A 266 -49.05 25.39 -23.07
N LYS A 267 -48.30 26.49 -23.18
CA LYS A 267 -48.87 27.84 -23.26
C LYS A 267 -49.67 28.02 -24.56
N VAL A 268 -49.09 27.64 -25.69
CA VAL A 268 -49.77 27.65 -27.01
C VAL A 268 -51.03 26.78 -26.96
N LYS A 269 -50.95 25.57 -26.41
CA LYS A 269 -52.11 24.67 -26.31
C LYS A 269 -53.25 25.26 -25.46
N LYS A 270 -52.93 25.95 -24.36
CA LYS A 270 -53.91 26.67 -23.53
C LYS A 270 -54.56 27.82 -24.31
N GLU A 271 -53.76 28.64 -24.99
CA GLU A 271 -54.25 29.77 -25.79
C GLU A 271 -55.17 29.28 -26.94
N THR A 272 -54.82 28.17 -27.60
CA THR A 272 -55.68 27.56 -28.64
C THR A 272 -56.98 27.05 -28.05
N GLN A 273 -56.95 26.33 -26.92
CA GLN A 273 -58.17 25.85 -26.25
C GLN A 273 -59.08 27.00 -25.80
N GLU A 274 -58.49 28.11 -25.34
CA GLU A 274 -59.25 29.29 -24.93
C GLU A 274 -59.90 29.99 -26.13
N LYS A 275 -59.19 30.12 -27.25
CA LYS A 275 -59.75 30.62 -28.52
C LYS A 275 -60.92 29.75 -28.99
N ASP A 276 -60.75 28.43 -29.00
CA ASP A 276 -61.82 27.49 -29.40
C ASP A 276 -63.06 27.61 -28.51
N ARG A 277 -62.88 27.77 -27.19
CA ARG A 277 -63.98 27.97 -26.25
C ARG A 277 -64.71 29.30 -26.50
N ASN A 278 -63.96 30.37 -26.73
CA ASN A 278 -64.52 31.69 -27.02
C ASN A 278 -65.31 31.70 -28.33
N ASP A 279 -64.80 31.05 -29.38
CA ASP A 279 -65.51 30.93 -30.67
C ASP A 279 -66.79 30.09 -30.56
N ARG A 280 -66.75 28.97 -29.82
CA ARG A 280 -67.97 28.19 -29.52
C ARG A 280 -68.99 29.02 -28.75
N GLY A 281 -68.54 29.78 -27.75
CA GLY A 281 -69.39 30.69 -26.97
C GLY A 281 -70.05 31.74 -27.87
N ARG A 282 -69.29 32.34 -28.80
CA ARG A 282 -69.79 33.34 -29.76
C ARG A 282 -70.82 32.74 -30.73
N LYS A 283 -70.56 31.55 -31.26
CA LYS A 283 -71.51 30.82 -32.14
C LYS A 283 -72.82 30.50 -31.42
N ASN A 284 -72.77 30.00 -30.19
CA ASN A 284 -73.97 29.74 -29.38
C ASN A 284 -74.77 31.02 -29.10
N ARG A 285 -74.10 32.14 -28.81
CA ARG A 285 -74.77 33.41 -28.54
C ARG A 285 -75.46 33.99 -29.78
N LYS A 286 -74.85 33.84 -30.97
CA LYS A 286 -75.47 34.19 -32.24
C LYS A 286 -76.69 33.32 -32.54
N GLY A 287 -76.57 32.00 -32.40
CA GLY A 287 -77.69 31.08 -32.59
C GLY A 287 -78.89 31.42 -31.69
N LYS A 288 -78.65 31.68 -30.40
CA LYS A 288 -79.72 32.11 -29.48
C LYS A 288 -80.39 33.43 -29.88
N LYS A 289 -79.64 34.40 -30.40
CA LYS A 289 -80.21 35.66 -30.89
C LYS A 289 -81.10 35.44 -32.11
N GLU A 290 -80.64 34.65 -33.08
CA GLU A 290 -81.42 34.30 -34.27
C GLU A 290 -82.69 33.52 -33.92
N THR A 291 -82.64 32.61 -32.94
CA THR A 291 -83.84 31.90 -32.45
C THR A 291 -84.84 32.87 -31.81
N GLN A 292 -84.37 33.79 -30.95
CA GLN A 292 -85.24 34.79 -30.33
C GLN A 292 -85.86 35.76 -31.33
N GLU A 293 -85.13 36.11 -32.39
CA GLU A 293 -85.62 36.96 -33.47
C GLU A 293 -86.73 36.24 -34.27
N LYS A 294 -86.51 34.98 -34.65
CA LYS A 294 -87.54 34.15 -35.30
C LYS A 294 -88.80 33.99 -34.44
N GLU A 295 -88.66 33.76 -33.13
CA GLU A 295 -89.81 33.67 -32.22
C GLU A 295 -90.59 34.99 -32.13
N ARG A 296 -89.91 36.14 -32.19
CA ARG A 296 -90.55 37.46 -32.20
C ARG A 296 -91.31 37.70 -33.50
N ASP A 297 -90.72 37.34 -34.64
CA ASP A 297 -91.35 37.46 -35.96
C ASP A 297 -92.61 36.57 -36.06
N ASP A 298 -92.53 35.32 -35.58
CA ASP A 298 -93.68 34.41 -35.55
C ASP A 298 -94.81 34.92 -34.65
N ARG A 299 -94.48 35.48 -33.47
CA ARG A 299 -95.47 36.15 -32.61
C ARG A 299 -96.10 37.35 -33.29
N GLY A 300 -95.30 38.17 -33.97
CA GLY A 300 -95.78 39.31 -34.76
C GLY A 300 -96.77 38.87 -35.85
N ARG A 301 -96.47 37.78 -36.56
CA ARG A 301 -97.32 37.21 -37.61
C ARG A 301 -98.63 36.67 -37.06
N LYS A 302 -98.61 35.96 -35.92
CA LYS A 302 -99.82 35.49 -35.23
C LYS A 302 -100.71 36.63 -34.77
N ASN A 303 -100.13 37.68 -34.19
CA ASN A 303 -100.87 38.84 -33.71
C ASN A 303 -101.56 39.62 -34.87
N ARG A 304 -100.89 39.68 -36.03
CA ARG A 304 -101.44 40.31 -37.24
C ARG A 304 -102.58 39.50 -37.87
N LYS A 305 -102.54 38.15 -37.78
CA LYS A 305 -103.66 37.27 -38.17
C LYS A 305 -104.86 37.43 -37.24
N GLY A 306 -104.64 37.44 -35.92
CA GLY A 306 -105.71 37.66 -34.94
C GLY A 306 -106.43 39.00 -35.14
N LYS A 307 -105.68 40.08 -35.43
CA LYS A 307 -106.28 41.39 -35.77
C LYS A 307 -107.13 41.35 -37.05
N LYS A 308 -106.75 40.56 -38.07
CA LYS A 308 -107.54 40.41 -39.30
C LYS A 308 -108.84 39.64 -39.03
N GLU A 309 -108.79 38.53 -38.27
CA GLU A 309 -109.98 37.76 -37.90
C GLU A 309 -110.94 38.55 -37.00
N THR A 310 -110.41 39.44 -36.14
CA THR A 310 -111.24 40.33 -35.30
C THR A 310 -111.96 41.39 -36.14
N GLN A 311 -111.28 41.96 -37.14
CA GLN A 311 -111.88 42.91 -38.09
C GLN A 311 -112.88 42.26 -39.05
N GLU A 312 -112.74 40.96 -39.33
CA GLU A 312 -113.68 40.19 -40.16
C GLU A 312 -114.96 39.87 -39.36
N LYS A 313 -114.83 39.47 -38.08
CA LYS A 313 -115.98 39.27 -37.18
C LYS A 313 -116.77 40.56 -36.89
N GLU A 314 -116.10 41.70 -36.74
CA GLU A 314 -116.77 43.00 -36.57
C GLU A 314 -117.52 43.47 -37.83
N ARG A 315 -117.18 42.94 -39.02
CA ARG A 315 -117.91 43.21 -40.27
C ARG A 315 -119.13 42.30 -40.42
N ASP A 316 -119.05 41.05 -39.97
CA ASP A 316 -120.19 40.12 -40.02
C ASP A 316 -121.29 40.47 -39.01
N ASP A 317 -120.95 40.98 -37.81
CA ASP A 317 -121.94 41.39 -36.80
C ASP A 317 -122.69 42.68 -37.16
N ARG A 318 -122.16 43.53 -38.06
CA ARG A 318 -122.86 44.72 -38.59
C ARG A 318 -123.82 44.41 -39.74
N GLY A 319 -123.78 43.22 -40.33
CA GLY A 319 -124.66 42.81 -41.43
C GLY A 319 -125.99 42.19 -41.00
N ARG A 320 -126.21 41.92 -39.71
CA ARG A 320 -127.38 41.17 -39.20
C ARG A 320 -128.45 42.02 -38.51
N LYS A 321 -128.42 43.35 -38.68
CA LYS A 321 -129.47 44.27 -38.22
C LYS A 321 -129.75 45.35 -39.26
N THR A 322 -130.55 44.99 -40.26
CA THR A 322 -131.57 45.82 -40.94
C THR A 322 -132.43 44.90 -41.78
#